data_AF-A0A5R1NTG2-F1
#
_entry.id   AF-A0A5R1NTG2-F1
#
_cell.length_a   1.000
_cell.length_b   1.000
_cell.length_c   1.000
_cell.angle_alpha   90.00
_cell.angle_beta   90.00
_cell.angle_gamma   90.00
#
_symmetry.space_group_name_H-M   'P 1'
#
loop_
_entity.id
_entity.type
_entity.pdbx_description
1 polymer ?
#
loop_
_entity_poly.entity_id
_entity_poly.type
_entity_poly.pdbx_seq_one_letter_code
_entity_poly.pdbx_strand_id
1 'polypeptide(L)'
;MGSWRFVGGFVLFMILWAVANSFASGWDPYPFILLNLFLSMLAGLQGAILLISAKRQDAIAAALAQHDFDTNIAAKTDIEALLEINNRQLAMIGDLQAILERLDLPTRSDGPTPATND
;
A
#
# COMPACT_ATOMS: atom_id res chain seq x y z
N MET A 1 5.20 -10.21 -19.90
CA MET A 1 5.52 -10.47 -21.33
C MET A 1 4.87 -11.79 -21.79
N GLY A 2 3.54 -11.85 -21.93
CA GLY A 2 2.85 -13.14 -22.20
C GLY A 2 1.53 -13.05 -22.99
N SER A 3 0.80 -11.93 -22.92
CA SER A 3 -0.51 -11.80 -23.59
C SER A 3 -0.41 -11.64 -25.11
N TRP A 4 0.46 -10.77 -25.59
CA TRP A 4 0.48 -10.37 -27.01
C TRP A 4 0.84 -11.49 -28.00
N ARG A 5 1.68 -12.44 -27.56
CA ARG A 5 2.11 -13.59 -28.37
C ARG A 5 0.98 -14.62 -28.51
N PHE A 6 0.20 -14.80 -27.45
CA PHE A 6 -0.97 -15.69 -27.41
C PHE A 6 -2.11 -15.12 -28.26
N VAL A 7 -2.40 -13.82 -28.13
CA VAL A 7 -3.40 -13.12 -28.95
C VAL A 7 -3.04 -13.20 -30.44
N GLY A 8 -1.76 -12.95 -30.79
CA GLY A 8 -1.30 -13.07 -32.18
C GLY A 8 -1.44 -14.49 -32.75
N GLY A 9 -1.07 -15.52 -31.99
CA GLY A 9 -1.22 -16.92 -32.41
C GLY A 9 -2.69 -17.33 -32.57
N PHE A 10 -3.56 -16.85 -31.67
CA PHE A 10 -5.00 -17.12 -31.72
C PHE A 10 -5.66 -16.49 -32.96
N VAL A 11 -5.35 -15.23 -33.24
CA VAL A 11 -5.85 -14.53 -34.44
C VAL A 11 -5.35 -15.22 -35.72
N LEU A 12 -4.08 -15.64 -35.75
CA LEU A 12 -3.54 -16.38 -36.89
C LEU A 12 -4.24 -17.73 -37.09
N PHE A 13 -4.47 -18.49 -36.01
CA PHE A 13 -5.22 -19.75 -36.05
C PHE A 13 -6.66 -19.54 -36.54
N MET A 14 -7.34 -18.49 -36.06
CA MET A 14 -8.70 -18.13 -36.51
C MET A 14 -8.75 -17.86 -38.02
N ILE A 15 -7.79 -17.09 -38.54
CA ILE A 15 -7.71 -16.79 -39.97
C ILE A 15 -7.43 -18.06 -40.77
N LEU A 16 -6.46 -18.87 -40.33
CA LEU A 16 -6.09 -20.12 -41.00
C LEU A 16 -7.27 -21.12 -41.05
N TRP A 17 -8.03 -21.21 -39.95
CA TRP A 17 -9.20 -22.07 -39.85
C TRP A 17 -10.37 -21.58 -40.71
N ALA A 18 -10.63 -20.27 -40.73
CA ALA A 18 -11.66 -19.67 -41.59
C ALA A 18 -11.36 -19.90 -43.07
N VAL A 19 -10.09 -19.78 -43.48
CA VAL A 19 -9.62 -20.05 -44.85
C VAL A 19 -9.78 -21.53 -45.18
N ALA A 20 -9.31 -22.44 -44.32
CA ALA A 20 -9.45 -23.88 -44.54
C ALA A 20 -10.92 -24.33 -44.67
N ASN A 21 -11.81 -23.79 -43.83
CA ASN A 21 -13.24 -24.09 -43.88
C ASN A 21 -13.93 -23.48 -45.13
N SER A 22 -13.44 -22.35 -45.65
CA SER A 22 -13.94 -21.76 -46.89
C SER A 22 -13.62 -22.59 -48.15
N PHE A 23 -12.58 -23.44 -48.10
CA PHE A 23 -12.23 -24.36 -49.20
C PHE A 23 -12.91 -25.73 -49.08
N ALA A 24 -13.35 -26.11 -47.87
CA ALA A 24 -14.11 -27.33 -47.59
C ALA A 24 -15.61 -27.07 -47.74
N SER A 25 -16.09 -27.03 -48.99
CA SER A 25 -17.49 -26.76 -49.32
C SER A 25 -18.46 -27.75 -48.63
N GLY A 26 -19.09 -27.32 -47.54
CA GLY A 26 -20.25 -27.98 -46.94
C GLY A 26 -20.13 -28.45 -45.48
N TRP A 27 -18.98 -28.30 -44.81
CA TRP A 27 -18.83 -28.77 -43.42
C TRP A 27 -19.34 -27.78 -42.36
N ASP A 28 -19.34 -26.47 -42.65
CA ASP A 28 -19.97 -25.45 -41.80
C ASP A 28 -20.41 -24.23 -42.66
N PRO A 29 -21.60 -24.25 -43.30
CA PRO A 29 -22.11 -23.13 -44.09
C PRO A 29 -22.55 -21.92 -43.21
N TYR A 30 -22.28 -20.72 -43.73
CA TYR A 30 -22.44 -19.36 -43.19
C TYR A 30 -22.94 -19.12 -41.72
N PRO A 31 -22.17 -18.37 -40.89
CA PRO A 31 -20.76 -17.99 -41.03
C PRO A 31 -19.85 -19.06 -40.41
N PHE A 32 -19.92 -19.31 -39.10
CA PHE A 32 -19.21 -20.41 -38.41
C PHE A 32 -19.92 -20.72 -37.08
N ILE A 33 -20.97 -21.55 -37.09
CA ILE A 33 -21.85 -21.70 -35.90
C ILE A 33 -21.09 -22.36 -34.73
N LEU A 34 -20.27 -23.38 -35.04
CA LEU A 34 -19.52 -24.14 -34.04
C LEU A 34 -18.37 -23.33 -33.45
N LEU A 35 -17.71 -22.55 -34.31
CA LEU A 35 -16.62 -21.68 -33.89
C LEU A 35 -17.14 -20.56 -33.00
N ASN A 36 -18.26 -19.92 -33.35
CA ASN A 36 -18.88 -18.90 -32.52
C ASN A 36 -19.36 -19.48 -31.17
N LEU A 37 -19.92 -20.68 -31.16
CA LEU A 37 -20.30 -21.38 -29.92
C LEU A 37 -19.08 -21.66 -29.03
N PHE A 38 -17.99 -22.17 -29.60
CA PHE A 38 -16.77 -22.45 -28.87
C PHE A 38 -16.12 -21.16 -28.32
N LEU A 39 -16.08 -20.08 -29.12
CA LEU A 39 -15.61 -18.77 -28.69
C LEU A 39 -16.47 -18.21 -27.55
N SER A 40 -17.79 -18.34 -27.64
CA SER A 40 -18.71 -17.89 -26.59
C SER A 40 -18.52 -18.67 -25.29
N MET A 41 -18.35 -19.99 -25.37
CA MET A 41 -18.03 -20.84 -24.21
C MET A 41 -16.67 -20.46 -23.62
N LEU A 42 -15.67 -20.22 -24.46
CA LEU A 42 -14.33 -19.79 -24.03
C LEU A 42 -14.39 -18.43 -23.33
N ALA A 43 -15.16 -17.47 -23.85
CA ALA A 43 -15.38 -16.18 -23.21
C ALA A 43 -16.10 -16.31 -21.86
N GLY A 44 -17.12 -17.16 -21.77
CA GLY A 44 -17.80 -17.48 -20.51
C GLY A 44 -16.85 -18.10 -19.47
N LEU A 45 -16.02 -19.06 -19.89
CA LEU A 45 -14.99 -19.66 -19.05
C LEU A 45 -13.96 -18.61 -18.59
N GLN A 46 -13.51 -17.72 -19.49
CA GLN A 46 -12.61 -16.62 -19.13
C GLN A 46 -13.24 -15.70 -18.08
N GLY A 47 -14.52 -15.34 -18.22
CA GLY A 47 -15.25 -14.55 -17.23
C GLY A 47 -15.34 -15.25 -15.87
N ALA A 48 -15.60 -16.56 -15.86
CA ALA A 48 -15.64 -17.35 -14.62
C ALA A 48 -14.27 -17.43 -13.94
N ILE A 49 -13.20 -17.68 -14.72
CA ILE A 49 -11.82 -17.68 -14.20
C ILE A 49 -11.48 -16.32 -13.61
N LEU A 50 -11.80 -15.23 -14.32
CA LEU A 50 -11.60 -13.86 -13.84
C LEU A 50 -12.32 -13.65 -12.51
N LEU A 51 -13.60 -14.05 -12.40
CA LEU A 51 -14.37 -13.92 -11.17
C LEU A 51 -13.80 -14.74 -10.00
N ILE A 52 -13.35 -15.97 -10.26
CA ILE A 52 -12.72 -16.82 -9.22
C ILE A 52 -11.41 -16.17 -8.76
N SER A 53 -10.60 -15.70 -9.70
CA SER A 53 -9.34 -15.02 -9.38
C SER A 53 -9.55 -13.68 -8.67
N ALA A 54 -10.61 -12.94 -8.99
CA ALA A 54 -11.01 -11.73 -8.28
C ALA A 54 -11.45 -12.06 -6.85
N LYS A 55 -12.36 -13.02 -6.66
CA LYS A 55 -12.81 -13.46 -5.32
C LYS A 55 -11.65 -13.89 -4.42
N ARG A 56 -10.67 -14.61 -4.98
CA ARG A 56 -9.46 -14.99 -4.24
C ARG A 56 -8.60 -13.78 -3.86
N GLN A 57 -8.41 -12.83 -4.78
CA GLN A 57 -7.66 -11.61 -4.51
C GLN A 57 -8.35 -10.74 -3.46
N ASP A 58 -9.67 -10.60 -3.53
CA ASP A 58 -10.46 -9.84 -2.56
C ASP A 58 -10.37 -10.45 -1.15
N ALA A 59 -10.43 -11.77 -1.04
CA ALA A 59 -10.27 -12.45 0.25
C ALA A 59 -8.87 -12.23 0.85
N ILE A 60 -7.82 -12.25 0.01
CA ILE A 60 -6.45 -11.94 0.43
C ILE A 60 -6.35 -10.47 0.85
N ALA A 61 -6.89 -9.56 0.05
CA ALA A 61 -6.87 -8.13 0.34
C ALA A 61 -7.59 -7.80 1.66
N ALA A 62 -8.73 -8.44 1.92
CA ALA A 62 -9.45 -8.29 3.19
C ALA A 62 -8.63 -8.77 4.40
N ALA A 63 -7.95 -9.90 4.27
CA ALA A 63 -7.09 -10.42 5.34
C ALA A 63 -5.88 -9.51 5.60
N LEU A 64 -5.24 -8.99 4.53
CA LEU A 64 -4.17 -8.00 4.65
C LEU A 64 -4.66 -6.71 5.29
N ALA A 65 -5.83 -6.21 4.91
CA ALA A 65 -6.39 -4.99 5.49
C ALA A 65 -6.63 -5.11 7.01
N GLN A 66 -7.06 -6.29 7.49
CA GLN A 66 -7.20 -6.53 8.93
C GLN A 66 -5.85 -6.51 9.64
N HIS A 67 -4.84 -7.18 9.07
CA HIS A 67 -3.50 -7.20 9.65
C HIS A 67 -2.86 -5.81 9.68
N ASP A 68 -3.02 -5.04 8.61
CA ASP A 68 -2.56 -3.65 8.52
C ASP A 68 -3.27 -2.76 9.54
N PHE A 69 -4.58 -2.98 9.76
CA PHE A 69 -5.33 -2.27 10.79
C PHE A 69 -4.78 -2.54 12.18
N ASP A 70 -4.58 -3.82 12.55
CA ASP A 70 -4.06 -4.19 13.86
C ASP A 70 -2.65 -3.63 14.09
N THR A 71 -1.79 -3.72 13.07
CA THR A 71 -0.44 -3.15 13.10
C THR A 71 -0.48 -1.63 13.26
N ASN A 72 -1.39 -0.96 12.55
CA ASN A 72 -1.53 0.50 12.63
C ASN A 72 -2.03 0.96 14.00
N ILE A 73 -2.92 0.20 14.66
CA ILE A 73 -3.33 0.49 16.04
C ILE A 73 -2.16 0.33 17.01
N ALA A 74 -1.38 -0.75 16.91
CA ALA A 74 -0.19 -0.93 17.73
C ALA A 74 0.83 0.20 17.51
N ALA A 75 1.08 0.57 16.25
CA ALA A 75 1.97 1.68 15.93
C ALA A 75 1.48 3.03 16.49
N LYS A 76 0.17 3.27 16.52
CA LYS A 76 -0.39 4.46 17.18
C LYS A 76 -0.07 4.49 18.67
N THR A 77 -0.25 3.37 19.37
CA THR A 77 0.08 3.27 20.80
C THR A 77 1.56 3.54 21.05
N ASP A 78 2.44 2.98 20.22
CA ASP A 78 3.89 3.22 20.32
C ASP A 78 4.23 4.70 20.08
N ILE A 79 3.61 5.33 19.10
CA ILE A 79 3.78 6.77 18.83
C ILE A 79 3.32 7.62 20.01
N GLU A 80 2.16 7.30 20.61
CA GLU A 80 1.65 8.01 21.78
C GLU A 80 2.60 7.88 22.97
N ALA A 81 3.16 6.69 23.22
CA ALA A 81 4.16 6.48 24.26
C ALA A 81 5.45 7.29 24.00
N LEU A 82 5.93 7.31 22.75
CA LEU A 82 7.09 8.12 22.37
C LEU A 82 6.85 9.62 22.53
N LEU A 83 5.65 10.11 22.19
CA LEU A 83 5.26 11.51 22.41
C LEU A 83 5.22 11.86 23.89
N GLU A 84 4.71 10.96 24.73
CA GLU A 84 4.69 11.17 26.17
C GLU A 84 6.12 11.29 26.73
N ILE A 85 7.03 10.39 26.33
CA ILE A 85 8.44 10.46 26.72
C ILE A 85 9.07 11.77 26.25
N ASN A 86 8.81 12.18 25.01
CA ASN A 86 9.34 13.43 24.46
C ASN A 86 8.86 14.65 25.27
N ASN A 87 7.57 14.71 25.59
CA ASN A 87 7.01 15.79 26.42
C ASN A 87 7.63 15.82 27.84
N ARG A 88 7.85 14.65 28.46
CA ARG A 88 8.54 14.56 29.76
C ARG A 88 9.99 15.06 29.65
N GLN A 89 10.69 14.71 28.58
CA GLN A 89 12.05 15.20 28.33
C GLN A 89 12.09 16.73 28.17
N LEU A 90 11.14 17.30 27.43
CA LEU A 90 11.03 18.76 27.29
C LEU A 90 10.78 19.45 28.64
N ALA A 91 9.93 18.88 29.50
CA ALA A 91 9.70 19.41 30.84
C ALA A 91 10.98 19.41 31.68
N MET A 92 11.72 18.30 31.70
CA MET A 92 13.00 18.20 32.43
C MET A 92 14.05 19.20 31.92
N ILE A 93 14.12 19.43 30.60
CA ILE A 93 15.02 20.43 30.02
C ILE A 93 14.63 21.84 30.50
N GLY A 94 13.33 22.16 30.55
CA GLY A 94 12.83 23.43 31.08
C GLY A 94 13.22 23.66 32.54
N ASP A 95 13.07 22.63 33.39
CA ASP A 95 13.47 22.69 34.80
C ASP A 95 14.98 22.91 34.95
N LEU A 96 15.80 22.21 34.16
CA LEU A 96 17.26 22.39 34.16
C LEU A 96 17.67 23.80 33.74
N GLN A 97 17.01 24.38 32.72
CA GLN A 97 17.24 25.77 32.30
C GLN A 97 16.92 26.75 33.44
N ALA A 98 15.79 26.56 34.12
CA ALA A 98 15.40 27.42 35.25
C ALA A 98 16.38 27.33 36.43
N ILE A 99 16.94 26.14 36.70
CA ILE A 99 17.97 25.96 37.73
C ILE A 99 19.26 26.67 37.35
N LEU A 100 19.71 26.52 36.09
CA LEU A 100 20.90 27.20 35.59
C LEU A 100 20.76 28.72 35.66
N GLU A 101 19.60 29.28 35.26
CA GLU A 101 19.34 30.71 35.33
C GLU A 101 19.38 31.24 36.78
N ARG A 102 18.91 30.44 37.75
CA ARG A 102 19.03 30.75 39.18
C ARG A 102 20.48 30.70 39.70
N LEU A 103 21.31 29.83 39.14
CA LEU A 103 22.73 29.70 39.51
C LEU A 103 23.61 30.74 38.82
N ASP A 104 23.18 31.24 37.66
CA ASP A 104 23.83 32.33 36.92
C ASP A 104 23.46 33.72 37.48
N LEU A 105 22.64 33.78 38.55
CA LEU A 105 22.38 35.00 39.31
C LEU A 105 23.70 35.49 39.97
N PRO A 106 24.14 36.73 39.70
CA PRO A 106 25.46 37.21 40.08
C PRO A 106 25.65 37.28 41.60
N THR A 107 26.47 36.38 42.15
CA THR A 107 27.10 36.54 43.48
C THR A 107 28.43 37.30 43.40
N ARG A 108 28.48 38.39 42.61
CA ARG A 108 29.65 39.29 42.57
C ARG A 108 29.19 40.76 42.70
N SER A 109 28.91 41.21 43.92
CA SER A 109 29.90 41.77 44.84
C SER A 109 29.19 42.49 45.99
N ASP A 110 28.88 41.78 47.06
CA ASP A 110 28.95 42.40 48.38
C ASP A 110 30.44 42.37 48.78
N GLY A 111 31.15 43.46 48.52
CA GLY A 111 32.37 43.77 49.26
C GLY A 111 31.99 44.73 50.40
N PRO A 112 32.18 44.38 51.68
CA PRO A 112 31.83 45.28 52.76
C PRO A 112 32.83 46.45 52.79
N THR A 113 32.37 47.68 52.59
CA THR A 113 33.16 48.86 52.98
C THR A 113 32.89 49.12 54.46
N PRO A 114 33.89 49.02 55.34
CA PRO A 114 33.71 49.11 56.77
C PRO A 114 33.37 50.55 57.18
N ALA A 115 32.49 50.66 58.17
CA ALA A 115 32.24 51.91 58.88
C ALA A 115 33.56 52.58 59.28
N THR A 116 33.75 53.83 58.86
CA THR A 116 34.79 54.73 59.36
C THR A 116 34.07 55.94 59.93
N ASN A 117 34.32 56.19 61.22
CA ASN A 117 33.92 57.34 62.01
C ASN A 117 34.34 58.66 61.33
N ASP A 118 33.46 59.65 61.35
CA ASP A 118 33.67 60.98 61.97
C ASP A 118 32.37 61.81 61.96
#